data_AF-A0A813DRD7-F1
#
_entry.id   AF-A0A813DRD7-F1
#
_cell.length_a   1.000
_cell.length_b   1.000
_cell.length_c   1.000
_cell.angle_alpha   90.00
_cell.angle_beta   90.00
_cell.angle_gamma   90.00
#
_symmetry.space_group_name_H-M   'P 1'
#
loop_
_entity.id
_entity.type
_entity.pdbx_description
1 polymer ?
#
loop_
_entity_poly.entity_id
_entity_poly.type
_entity_poly.pdbx_seq_one_letter_code
_entity_poly.pdbx_strand_id
1 'polypeptide(L)'
;MLIKHFGATSAEIVKSCRKITTICISFFVFGKPWTLCHVAGGLLFTSSIAVERSAAGGSSRRFAAALFGTALLFSIWLVVAGTGPSSFSVVIDAGSAGTRVNVFRFDAWTLKLLDIGGNAQVFEEHEPGISAFAQDFSGLQGLLQPLLQTAMNTVPVGQRASTPLALRATATLQVLPLADADALLEEIQRVLAPSGFKDAGVERMGGAE
;
A
#
# COMPACT_ATOMS: atom_id res chain seq x y z
N MET A 1 -36.55 19.97 -38.73
CA MET A 1 -35.19 19.42 -38.52
C MET A 1 -34.60 19.72 -37.13
N LEU A 2 -34.98 20.81 -36.44
CA LEU A 2 -34.41 21.19 -35.13
C LEU A 2 -34.62 20.15 -34.00
N ILE A 3 -35.80 19.51 -33.93
CA ILE A 3 -36.14 18.55 -32.86
C ILE A 3 -35.24 17.30 -32.87
N LYS A 4 -34.79 16.84 -34.04
CA LYS A 4 -33.85 15.72 -34.17
C LYS A 4 -32.45 16.07 -33.64
N HIS A 5 -32.01 17.32 -33.85
CA HIS A 5 -30.72 17.79 -33.32
C HIS A 5 -30.73 17.88 -31.79
N PHE A 6 -31.77 18.45 -31.19
CA PHE A 6 -31.88 18.56 -29.72
C PHE A 6 -31.98 17.21 -29.01
N GLY A 7 -32.66 16.24 -29.63
CA GLY A 7 -32.74 14.87 -29.11
C GLY A 7 -31.38 14.16 -29.11
N ALA A 8 -30.58 14.35 -30.17
CA ALA A 8 -29.24 13.79 -30.28
C ALA A 8 -28.28 14.40 -29.25
N THR A 9 -28.29 15.72 -29.08
CA THR A 9 -27.41 16.41 -28.12
C THR A 9 -27.72 16.02 -26.67
N SER A 10 -29.01 15.95 -26.32
CA SER A 10 -29.43 15.53 -24.97
C SER A 10 -29.01 14.09 -24.68
N ALA A 11 -29.11 13.20 -25.66
CA ALA A 11 -28.69 11.80 -25.52
C ALA A 11 -27.18 11.66 -25.33
N GLU A 12 -26.37 12.47 -26.00
CA GLU A 12 -24.91 12.49 -25.78
C GLU A 12 -24.54 13.02 -24.39
N ILE A 13 -25.19 14.10 -23.94
CA ILE A 13 -24.96 14.66 -22.61
C ILE A 13 -25.28 13.63 -21.52
N VAL A 14 -26.42 12.93 -21.63
CA VAL A 14 -26.82 11.92 -20.65
C VAL A 14 -25.85 10.73 -20.65
N LYS A 15 -25.36 10.29 -21.81
CA LYS A 15 -24.32 9.25 -21.90
C LYS A 15 -23.01 9.70 -21.27
N SER A 16 -22.60 10.94 -21.52
CA SER A 16 -21.37 11.52 -20.95
C SER A 16 -21.48 11.66 -19.42
N CYS A 17 -22.57 12.23 -18.92
CA CYS A 17 -22.85 12.35 -17.49
C CYS A 17 -22.87 10.97 -16.81
N ARG A 18 -23.58 9.98 -17.36
CA ARG A 18 -23.58 8.62 -16.80
C ARG A 18 -22.17 8.06 -16.71
N LYS A 19 -21.34 8.26 -17.74
CA LYS A 19 -19.95 7.78 -17.78
C LYS A 19 -19.09 8.48 -16.72
N ILE A 20 -19.21 9.81 -16.59
CA ILE A 20 -18.52 10.61 -15.57
C ILE A 20 -18.95 10.18 -14.17
N THR A 21 -20.26 10.04 -13.92
CA THR A 21 -20.80 9.58 -12.64
C THR A 21 -20.30 8.18 -12.29
N THR A 22 -20.29 7.24 -13.24
CA THR A 22 -19.72 5.90 -12.99
C THR A 22 -18.23 5.96 -12.66
N ILE A 23 -17.47 6.83 -13.33
CA ILE A 23 -16.06 7.04 -13.03
C ILE A 23 -15.89 7.62 -11.61
N CYS A 24 -16.60 8.70 -11.27
CA CYS A 24 -16.54 9.31 -9.94
C CYS A 24 -16.94 8.33 -8.82
N ILE A 25 -18.02 7.56 -9.02
CA ILE A 25 -18.45 6.53 -8.09
C ILE A 25 -17.40 5.42 -7.98
N SER A 26 -16.77 5.01 -9.09
CA SER A 26 -15.72 4.00 -9.05
C SER A 26 -14.49 4.45 -8.25
N PHE A 27 -14.13 5.73 -8.32
CA PHE A 27 -13.05 6.29 -7.49
C PHE A 27 -13.42 6.40 -6.02
N PHE A 28 -14.70 6.60 -5.69
CA PHE A 28 -15.18 6.64 -4.30
C PHE A 28 -15.36 5.24 -3.69
N VAL A 29 -15.90 4.29 -4.46
CA VAL A 29 -16.27 2.94 -3.97
C VAL A 29 -15.08 1.97 -4.05
N PHE A 30 -14.24 2.09 -5.07
CA PHE A 30 -13.04 1.25 -5.26
C PHE A 30 -11.77 2.09 -5.14
N GLY A 31 -11.75 3.01 -4.17
CA GLY A 31 -10.68 3.98 -3.95
C GLY A 31 -9.31 3.31 -3.80
N LYS A 32 -8.65 3.09 -4.94
CA LYS A 32 -7.21 2.88 -4.97
C LYS A 32 -6.59 4.16 -4.41
N PRO A 33 -5.55 4.04 -3.56
CA PRO A 33 -4.87 5.20 -3.04
C PRO A 33 -4.49 6.15 -4.18
N TRP A 34 -4.78 7.45 -4.01
CA TRP A 34 -4.42 8.46 -4.99
C TRP A 34 -2.90 8.46 -5.17
N THR A 35 -2.45 8.02 -6.34
CA THR A 35 -1.02 7.99 -6.67
C THR A 35 -0.56 9.33 -7.23
N LEU A 36 0.75 9.59 -7.18
CA LEU A 36 1.37 10.79 -7.73
C LEU A 36 0.98 11.02 -9.20
N CYS A 37 0.81 9.95 -9.98
CA CYS A 37 0.37 10.02 -11.37
C CYS A 37 -1.02 10.64 -11.53
N HIS A 38 -1.95 10.41 -10.58
CA HIS A 38 -3.29 11.00 -10.62
C HIS A 38 -3.24 12.50 -10.32
N VAL A 39 -2.40 12.92 -9.35
CA VAL A 39 -2.19 14.33 -9.02
C VAL A 39 -1.52 15.06 -10.19
N ALA A 40 -0.47 14.48 -10.76
CA ALA A 40 0.21 15.02 -11.93
C ALA A 40 -0.72 15.11 -13.14
N GLY A 41 -1.52 14.07 -13.40
CA GLY A 41 -2.53 14.07 -14.47
C GLY A 41 -3.60 15.14 -14.28
N GLY A 42 -4.09 15.33 -13.04
CA GLY A 42 -5.02 16.40 -12.70
C GLY A 42 -4.44 17.80 -12.89
N LEU A 43 -3.18 18.02 -12.49
CA LEU A 43 -2.46 19.27 -12.72
C LEU A 43 -2.26 19.56 -14.22
N LEU A 44 -1.86 18.56 -15.01
CA LEU A 44 -1.71 18.71 -16.46
C LEU A 44 -3.05 19.02 -17.15
N PHE A 45 -4.12 18.33 -16.75
CA PHE A 45 -5.46 18.58 -17.28
C PHE A 45 -5.96 19.99 -16.95
N THR A 46 -5.82 20.42 -15.70
CA THR A 46 -6.21 21.78 -15.29
C THR A 46 -5.31 22.86 -15.92
N SER A 47 -4.02 22.58 -16.12
CA SER A 47 -3.09 23.46 -16.85
C SER A 47 -3.50 23.61 -18.32
N SER A 48 -3.88 22.51 -18.97
CA SER A 48 -4.35 22.52 -20.37
C SER A 48 -5.60 23.38 -20.54
N ILE A 49 -6.60 23.20 -19.66
CA ILE A 49 -7.80 24.05 -19.64
C ILE A 49 -7.42 25.51 -19.37
N ALA A 50 -6.48 25.76 -18.45
CA ALA A 50 -6.06 27.11 -18.12
C ALA A 50 -5.36 27.81 -19.29
N VAL A 51 -4.52 27.10 -20.04
CA VAL A 51 -3.84 27.60 -21.25
C VAL A 51 -4.85 27.90 -22.36
N GLU A 52 -5.77 26.98 -22.65
CA GLU A 52 -6.83 27.18 -23.65
C GLU A 52 -7.72 28.39 -23.31
N ARG A 53 -8.05 28.57 -22.03
CA ARG A 53 -8.93 29.65 -21.55
C ARG A 53 -8.19 30.97 -21.35
N SER A 54 -6.86 30.97 -21.21
CA SER A 54 -6.04 32.19 -21.13
C SER A 54 -5.99 32.94 -22.47
N ALA A 55 -6.17 32.22 -23.59
CA ALA A 55 -6.29 32.80 -24.92
C ALA A 55 -7.68 33.43 -25.19
N ALA A 56 -8.70 33.12 -24.39
CA ALA A 56 -10.03 33.72 -24.46
C ALA A 56 -10.10 34.95 -23.55
N GLY A 57 -10.64 36.08 -24.03
CA GLY A 57 -10.59 37.37 -23.34
C GLY A 57 -11.13 37.43 -21.89
N GLY A 58 -10.62 38.42 -21.14
CA GLY A 58 -11.17 38.96 -19.88
C GLY A 58 -11.66 37.96 -18.83
N SER A 59 -12.98 37.76 -18.77
CA SER A 59 -13.68 36.97 -17.75
C SER A 59 -13.23 35.50 -17.72
N SER A 60 -12.99 34.93 -18.91
CA SER A 60 -12.53 33.54 -19.07
C SER A 60 -11.13 33.31 -18.49
N ARG A 61 -10.25 34.30 -18.55
CA ARG A 61 -8.87 34.24 -17.99
C ARG A 61 -8.89 34.22 -16.47
N ARG A 62 -9.79 34.97 -15.84
CA ARG A 62 -9.94 35.01 -14.37
C ARG A 62 -10.45 33.68 -13.83
N PHE A 63 -11.40 33.07 -14.53
CA PHE A 63 -11.95 31.75 -14.17
C PHE A 63 -10.89 30.64 -14.31
N ALA A 64 -10.10 30.69 -15.38
CA ALA A 64 -8.99 29.77 -15.62
C ALA A 64 -7.88 29.87 -14.55
N ALA A 65 -7.47 31.09 -14.20
CA ALA A 65 -6.47 31.31 -13.16
C ALA A 65 -6.96 30.85 -11.77
N ALA A 66 -8.25 31.06 -11.46
CA ALA A 66 -8.84 30.58 -10.22
C ALA A 66 -8.92 29.05 -10.14
N LEU A 67 -9.29 28.36 -11.23
CA LEU A 67 -9.30 26.89 -11.29
C LEU A 67 -7.90 26.30 -11.13
N PHE A 68 -6.90 26.88 -11.80
CA PHE A 68 -5.52 26.41 -11.67
C PHE A 68 -4.97 26.68 -10.26
N GLY A 69 -5.19 27.88 -9.71
CA GLY A 69 -4.76 28.23 -8.36
C GLY A 69 -5.38 27.35 -7.28
N THR A 70 -6.68 27.06 -7.37
CA THR A 70 -7.38 26.16 -6.43
C THR A 70 -6.91 24.71 -6.56
N ALA A 71 -6.69 24.21 -7.79
CA ALA A 71 -6.11 22.88 -8.00
C ALA A 71 -4.68 22.77 -7.45
N LEU A 72 -3.85 23.81 -7.62
CA LEU A 72 -2.49 23.86 -7.09
C LEU A 72 -2.50 23.88 -5.55
N LEU A 73 -3.31 24.73 -4.93
CA LEU A 73 -3.43 24.80 -3.47
C LEU A 73 -3.99 23.51 -2.89
N PHE A 74 -4.98 22.89 -3.54
CA PHE A 74 -5.52 21.59 -3.13
C PHE A 74 -4.46 20.49 -3.23
N SER A 75 -3.65 20.49 -4.30
CA SER A 75 -2.54 19.52 -4.45
C SER A 75 -1.48 19.71 -3.37
N ILE A 76 -1.10 20.96 -3.08
CA ILE A 76 -0.16 21.28 -1.99
C ILE A 76 -0.74 20.85 -0.64
N TRP A 77 -2.01 21.15 -0.38
CA TRP A 77 -2.68 20.73 0.85
C TRP A 77 -2.75 19.21 0.98
N LEU A 78 -3.02 18.48 -0.11
CA LEU A 78 -3.01 17.01 -0.14
C LEU A 78 -1.64 16.44 0.26
N VAL A 79 -0.56 17.03 -0.26
CA VAL A 79 0.82 16.63 0.06
C VAL A 79 1.19 17.01 1.51
N VAL A 80 0.82 18.21 1.97
CA VAL A 80 1.20 18.72 3.31
C VAL A 80 0.35 18.11 4.43
N ALA A 81 -0.93 17.83 4.18
CA ALA A 81 -1.85 17.28 5.18
C ALA A 81 -1.56 15.81 5.53
N GLY A 82 -0.62 15.14 4.82
CA GLY A 82 -0.28 13.74 5.09
C GLY A 82 -1.46 12.79 4.87
N THR A 83 -2.48 13.21 4.13
CA THR A 83 -3.64 12.39 3.76
C THR A 83 -3.32 11.50 2.56
N GLY A 84 -2.11 10.96 2.57
CA GLY A 84 -1.59 10.11 1.52
C GLY A 84 -1.96 8.66 1.68
N PRO A 85 -1.67 7.84 0.65
CA PRO A 85 -1.61 6.40 0.80
C PRO A 85 -0.71 6.09 2.00
N SER A 86 -1.14 5.21 2.90
CA SER A 86 -0.22 4.59 3.84
C SER A 86 0.29 3.29 3.24
N SER A 87 1.56 2.97 3.47
CA SER A 87 2.16 1.68 3.18
C SER A 87 2.43 0.93 4.48
N PHE A 88 2.40 -0.39 4.44
CA PHE A 88 2.77 -1.23 5.57
C PHE A 88 4.06 -1.99 5.26
N SER A 89 4.76 -2.43 6.31
CA SER A 89 5.85 -3.39 6.23
C SER A 89 5.70 -4.38 7.38
N VAL A 90 5.89 -5.66 7.08
CA VAL A 90 5.84 -6.74 8.08
C VAL A 90 7.24 -7.36 8.15
N VAL A 91 7.80 -7.41 9.35
CA VAL A 91 9.10 -8.02 9.62
C VAL A 91 8.91 -9.10 10.68
N ILE A 92 9.27 -10.34 10.35
CA ILE A 92 9.33 -11.44 11.31
C ILE A 92 10.79 -11.65 11.70
N ASP A 93 11.15 -11.28 12.92
CA ASP A 93 12.48 -11.49 13.46
C ASP A 93 12.52 -12.85 14.15
N ALA A 94 13.23 -13.78 13.52
CA ALA A 94 13.46 -15.11 14.05
C ALA A 94 14.81 -15.15 14.79
N GLY A 95 14.75 -15.00 16.11
CA GLY A 95 15.87 -15.16 17.01
C GLY A 95 15.98 -16.59 17.55
N SER A 96 17.08 -16.86 18.26
CA SER A 96 17.31 -18.14 18.94
C SER A 96 16.41 -18.34 20.16
N ALA A 97 16.15 -17.27 20.91
CA ALA A 97 15.30 -17.29 22.11
C ALA A 97 13.80 -17.25 21.77
N GLY A 98 13.43 -16.44 20.78
CA GLY A 98 12.03 -16.21 20.43
C GLY A 98 11.87 -15.69 19.00
N THR A 99 10.64 -15.77 18.51
CA THR A 99 10.23 -15.29 17.19
C THR A 99 9.23 -14.17 17.35
N ARG A 100 9.47 -13.05 16.65
CA ARG A 100 8.74 -11.80 16.83
C ARG A 100 8.18 -11.33 15.51
N VAL A 101 6.98 -10.76 15.50
CA VAL A 101 6.43 -10.03 14.36
C VAL A 101 6.35 -8.55 14.69
N ASN A 102 6.81 -7.72 13.75
CA ASN A 102 6.72 -6.28 13.80
C ASN A 102 5.94 -5.82 12.57
N VAL A 103 4.85 -5.08 12.80
CA VAL A 103 4.08 -4.43 11.74
C VAL A 103 4.26 -2.93 11.86
N PHE A 104 4.79 -2.33 10.80
CA PHE A 104 5.00 -0.90 10.69
C PHE A 104 4.05 -0.30 9.66
N ARG A 105 3.67 0.95 9.89
CA ARG A 105 2.87 1.75 8.95
C ARG A 105 3.63 3.02 8.64
N PHE A 106 3.72 3.36 7.36
CA PHE A 106 4.41 4.53 6.87
C PHE A 106 3.49 5.36 5.99
N ASP A 107 3.76 6.66 5.94
CA ASP A 107 3.24 7.53 4.90
C ASP A 107 3.98 7.20 3.59
N ALA A 108 3.24 6.85 2.53
CA ALA A 108 3.85 6.36 1.30
C ALA A 108 4.63 7.43 0.52
N TRP A 109 4.51 8.70 0.89
CA TRP A 109 5.21 9.80 0.21
C TRP A 109 6.45 10.24 0.97
N THR A 110 6.35 10.36 2.28
CA THR A 110 7.39 10.88 3.15
C THR A 110 8.22 9.79 3.83
N LEU A 111 7.76 8.54 3.75
CA LEU A 111 8.31 7.39 4.51
C LEU A 111 8.31 7.63 6.03
N LYS A 112 7.53 8.60 6.51
CA LYS A 112 7.39 8.88 7.93
C LYS A 112 6.62 7.74 8.59
N LEU A 113 7.10 7.28 9.74
CA LEU A 113 6.39 6.30 10.55
C LEU A 113 5.07 6.89 11.06
N LEU A 114 3.99 6.13 10.91
CA LEU A 114 2.63 6.47 11.31
C LEU A 114 2.16 5.54 12.42
N ASP A 115 1.36 6.07 13.34
CA ASP A 115 0.83 5.27 14.43
C ASP A 115 -0.22 4.25 13.97
N ILE A 116 -0.22 3.11 14.65
CA ILE A 116 -1.20 2.04 14.56
C ILE A 116 -1.83 1.88 15.95
N GLY A 117 -3.08 2.32 16.10
CA GLY A 117 -3.79 2.23 17.38
C GLY A 117 -3.12 3.00 18.54
N GLY A 118 -2.40 4.08 18.24
CA GLY A 118 -1.65 4.87 19.23
C GLY A 118 -0.25 4.36 19.54
N ASN A 119 0.21 3.32 18.84
CA ASN A 119 1.57 2.77 18.96
C ASN A 119 2.35 2.95 17.66
N ALA A 120 3.67 3.09 17.76
CA ALA A 120 4.56 3.23 16.59
C ALA A 120 4.61 1.95 15.72
N GLN A 121 4.33 0.79 16.33
CA GLN A 121 4.31 -0.51 15.67
C GLN A 121 3.35 -1.47 16.40
N VAL A 122 2.87 -2.50 15.71
CA VAL A 122 2.25 -3.67 16.34
C VAL A 122 3.32 -4.74 16.51
N PHE A 123 3.41 -5.29 17.71
CA PHE A 123 4.44 -6.25 18.11
C PHE A 123 3.81 -7.46 18.80
N GLU A 124 4.27 -8.65 18.43
CA GLU A 124 3.95 -9.90 19.12
C GLU A 124 5.16 -10.84 19.10
N GLU A 125 5.39 -11.54 20.21
CA GLU A 125 6.52 -12.45 20.42
C GLU A 125 6.04 -13.79 20.94
N HIS A 126 6.63 -14.87 20.43
CA HIS A 126 6.43 -16.23 20.92
C HIS A 126 7.77 -16.93 21.14
N GLU A 127 7.83 -17.75 22.19
CA GLU A 127 8.95 -18.62 22.51
C GLU A 127 8.52 -20.09 22.35
N PRO A 128 9.41 -21.01 21.93
CA PRO A 128 10.83 -20.81 21.62
C PRO A 128 11.08 -20.24 20.21
N GLY A 129 12.33 -19.88 19.91
CA GLY A 129 12.77 -19.42 18.58
C GLY A 129 12.63 -20.49 17.48
N ILE A 130 12.63 -20.07 16.20
CA ILE A 130 12.37 -20.96 15.04
C ILE A 130 13.33 -22.16 14.97
N SER A 131 14.55 -22.03 15.50
CA SER A 131 15.58 -23.06 15.46
C SER A 131 15.24 -24.30 16.28
N ALA A 132 14.39 -24.14 17.32
CA ALA A 132 13.90 -25.28 18.10
C ALA A 132 13.03 -26.23 17.27
N PHE A 133 12.48 -25.73 16.16
CA PHE A 133 11.55 -26.45 15.28
C PHE A 133 12.21 -26.98 14.01
N ALA A 134 13.55 -27.04 13.93
CA ALA A 134 14.27 -27.54 12.76
C ALA A 134 13.88 -28.98 12.36
N GLN A 135 13.34 -29.77 13.29
CA GLN A 135 12.87 -31.14 13.08
C GLN A 135 11.37 -31.31 13.39
N ASP A 136 10.64 -30.22 13.68
CA ASP A 136 9.20 -30.23 13.97
C ASP A 136 8.48 -29.12 13.21
N PHE A 137 8.08 -29.43 11.98
CA PHE A 137 7.34 -28.50 11.11
C PHE A 137 5.91 -28.22 11.60
N SER A 138 5.30 -29.15 12.33
CA SER A 138 3.95 -28.93 12.87
C SER A 138 3.98 -27.87 13.98
N GLY A 139 4.99 -27.94 14.85
CA GLY A 139 5.23 -26.92 15.87
C GLY A 139 5.56 -25.55 15.27
N LEU A 140 6.36 -25.53 14.19
CA LEU A 140 6.68 -24.30 13.45
C LEU A 140 5.43 -23.60 12.89
N GLN A 141 4.51 -24.37 12.30
CA GLN A 141 3.24 -23.82 11.83
C GLN A 141 2.43 -23.21 12.98
N GLY A 142 2.35 -23.93 14.11
CA GLY A 142 1.69 -23.44 15.32
C GLY A 142 2.28 -22.14 15.87
N LEU A 143 3.60 -21.94 15.72
CA LEU A 143 4.31 -20.72 16.11
C LEU A 143 4.05 -19.55 15.13
N LEU A 144 4.13 -19.81 13.82
CA LEU A 144 4.03 -18.75 12.80
C LEU A 144 2.59 -18.29 12.54
N GLN A 145 1.61 -19.17 12.71
CA GLN A 145 0.21 -18.85 12.47
C GLN A 145 -0.32 -17.67 13.31
N PRO A 146 -0.11 -17.60 14.65
CA PRO A 146 -0.55 -16.45 15.43
C PRO A 146 0.17 -15.15 15.02
N LEU A 147 1.49 -15.22 14.79
CA LEU A 147 2.29 -14.07 14.32
C LEU A 147 1.76 -13.53 12.98
N LEU A 148 1.45 -14.43 12.04
CA LEU A 148 0.90 -14.07 10.74
C LEU A 148 -0.52 -13.51 10.87
N GLN A 149 -1.33 -14.08 11.76
CA GLN A 149 -2.68 -13.60 12.00
C GLN A 149 -2.68 -12.16 12.52
N THR A 150 -1.74 -11.81 13.40
CA THR A 150 -1.58 -10.44 13.89
C THR A 150 -1.17 -9.47 12.77
N ALA A 151 -0.27 -9.88 11.88
CA ALA A 151 0.03 -9.12 10.68
C ALA A 151 -1.20 -8.94 9.78
N MET A 152 -1.97 -10.00 9.55
CA MET A 152 -3.18 -9.98 8.71
C MET A 152 -4.32 -9.15 9.32
N ASN A 153 -4.45 -9.13 10.65
CA ASN A 153 -5.43 -8.31 11.36
C ASN A 153 -5.06 -6.83 11.31
N THR A 154 -3.76 -6.52 11.31
CA THR A 154 -3.25 -5.15 11.26
C THR A 154 -3.28 -4.57 9.84
N VAL A 155 -2.91 -5.36 8.83
CA VAL A 155 -2.80 -4.92 7.44
C VAL A 155 -4.11 -5.15 6.68
N PRO A 156 -4.74 -4.08 6.14
CA PRO A 156 -5.96 -4.21 5.35
C PRO A 156 -5.77 -5.14 4.13
N VAL A 157 -6.78 -5.96 3.82
CA VAL A 157 -6.74 -6.94 2.72
C VAL A 157 -6.28 -6.34 1.39
N GLY A 158 -6.77 -5.14 1.05
CA GLY A 158 -6.42 -4.46 -0.20
C GLY A 158 -4.97 -3.98 -0.30
N GLN A 159 -4.23 -3.95 0.81
CA GLN A 159 -2.83 -3.50 0.85
C GLN A 159 -1.83 -4.65 1.02
N ARG A 160 -2.28 -5.87 1.37
CA ARG A 160 -1.39 -7.03 1.59
C ARG A 160 -0.50 -7.32 0.38
N ALA A 161 -1.08 -7.31 -0.82
CA ALA A 161 -0.34 -7.56 -2.07
C ALA A 161 0.76 -6.53 -2.38
N SER A 162 0.74 -5.36 -1.74
CA SER A 162 1.79 -4.33 -1.83
C SER A 162 2.68 -4.24 -0.59
N THR A 163 2.34 -4.95 0.47
CA THR A 163 3.04 -4.92 1.75
C THR A 163 4.13 -5.99 1.75
N PRO A 164 5.42 -5.63 1.79
CA PRO A 164 6.49 -6.60 1.93
C PRO A 164 6.38 -7.32 3.28
N LEU A 165 6.53 -8.64 3.26
CA LEU A 165 6.75 -9.46 4.44
C LEU A 165 8.14 -10.09 4.35
N ALA A 166 9.04 -9.69 5.24
CA ALA A 166 10.37 -10.25 5.32
C ALA A 166 10.53 -11.06 6.61
N LEU A 167 10.99 -12.30 6.50
CA LEU A 167 11.45 -13.05 7.67
C LEU A 167 12.97 -12.92 7.77
N ARG A 168 13.45 -12.40 8.89
CA ARG A 168 14.87 -12.20 9.18
C ARG A 168 15.30 -13.21 10.22
N ALA A 169 16.08 -14.19 9.79
CA ALA A 169 16.66 -15.16 10.71
C ALA A 169 18.04 -14.68 11.17
N THR A 170 18.14 -14.30 12.44
CA THR A 170 19.39 -13.80 13.03
C THR A 170 20.18 -14.95 13.65
N ALA A 171 21.47 -15.03 13.33
CA ALA A 171 22.52 -15.92 13.89
C ALA A 171 22.28 -17.45 13.90
N THR A 172 21.04 -17.93 13.84
CA THR A 172 20.66 -19.28 14.26
C THR A 172 20.56 -20.26 13.09
N LEU A 173 20.24 -19.76 11.89
CA LEU A 173 20.38 -20.56 10.66
C LEU A 173 21.85 -20.86 10.30
N GLN A 174 22.81 -20.10 10.83
CA GLN A 174 24.24 -20.38 10.61
C GLN A 174 24.73 -21.56 11.45
N VAL A 175 24.05 -21.87 12.56
CA VAL A 175 24.42 -22.97 13.47
C VAL A 175 23.84 -24.31 13.00
N LEU A 176 22.75 -24.29 12.24
CA LEU A 176 22.12 -25.48 11.69
C LEU A 176 22.91 -26.03 10.49
N PRO A 177 22.93 -27.36 10.29
CA PRO A 177 23.39 -27.96 9.04
C PRO A 177 22.65 -27.33 7.85
N LEU A 178 23.36 -27.11 6.73
CA LEU A 178 22.80 -26.41 5.56
C LEU A 178 21.49 -27.04 5.07
N ALA A 179 21.41 -28.37 5.08
CA ALA A 179 20.23 -29.13 4.68
C ALA A 179 19.01 -28.86 5.59
N ASP A 180 19.21 -28.84 6.91
CA ASP A 180 18.14 -28.57 7.87
C ASP A 180 17.69 -27.11 7.79
N ALA A 181 18.64 -26.19 7.60
CA ALA A 181 18.35 -24.78 7.41
C ALA A 181 17.52 -24.55 6.15
N ASP A 182 17.88 -25.17 5.02
CA ASP A 182 17.13 -25.02 3.77
C ASP A 182 15.73 -25.64 3.86
N ALA A 183 15.58 -26.81 4.49
CA ALA A 183 14.27 -27.42 4.74
C ALA A 183 13.37 -26.55 5.63
N LEU A 184 13.94 -25.96 6.68
CA LEU A 184 13.22 -25.02 7.55
C LEU A 184 12.76 -23.78 6.78
N LEU A 185 13.63 -23.21 5.94
CA LEU A 185 13.28 -22.06 5.11
C LEU A 185 12.17 -22.36 4.09
N GLU A 186 12.21 -23.53 3.47
CA GLU A 186 11.17 -23.96 2.52
C GLU A 186 9.81 -24.09 3.22
N GLU A 187 9.79 -24.68 4.42
CA GLU A 187 8.55 -24.81 5.18
C GLU A 187 8.00 -23.44 5.61
N ILE A 188 8.86 -22.54 6.07
CA ILE A 188 8.47 -21.16 6.38
C ILE A 188 7.81 -20.50 5.16
N GLN A 189 8.40 -20.63 3.97
CA GLN A 189 7.82 -20.06 2.75
C GLN A 189 6.44 -20.66 2.44
N ARG A 190 6.25 -21.97 2.64
CA ARG A 190 4.93 -22.61 2.46
C ARG A 190 3.88 -22.05 3.40
N VAL A 191 4.24 -21.75 4.65
CA VAL A 191 3.33 -21.16 5.65
C VAL A 191 3.00 -19.71 5.32
N LEU A 192 3.96 -18.95 4.80
CA LEU A 192 3.77 -17.54 4.48
C LEU A 192 3.09 -17.30 3.12
N ALA A 193 3.23 -18.22 2.15
CA ALA A 193 2.63 -18.12 0.82
C ALA A 193 1.11 -17.79 0.79
N PRO A 194 0.23 -18.44 1.60
CA PRO A 194 -1.21 -18.14 1.58
C PRO A 194 -1.59 -16.78 2.18
N SER A 195 -0.66 -16.04 2.77
CA SER A 195 -0.95 -14.76 3.44
C SER A 195 -1.36 -13.62 2.49
N GLY A 196 -0.96 -13.71 1.22
CA GLY A 196 -1.14 -12.66 0.23
C GLY A 196 -0.23 -11.44 0.40
N PHE A 197 0.79 -11.53 1.26
CA PHE A 197 1.82 -10.50 1.39
C PHE A 197 2.78 -10.53 0.20
N LYS A 198 3.34 -9.36 -0.12
CA LYS A 198 4.33 -9.20 -1.18
C LYS A 198 5.68 -9.76 -0.72
N ASP A 199 6.39 -10.42 -1.64
CA ASP A 199 7.78 -10.84 -1.43
C ASP A 199 7.99 -11.58 -0.11
N ALA A 200 7.06 -12.48 0.25
CA ALA A 200 7.05 -13.28 1.48
C ALA A 200 8.22 -14.29 1.50
N GLY A 201 9.43 -13.75 1.54
CA GLY A 201 10.70 -14.44 1.41
C GLY A 201 11.47 -14.38 2.72
N VAL A 202 12.43 -15.29 2.84
CA VAL A 202 13.32 -15.35 4.00
C VAL A 202 14.65 -14.74 3.63
N GLU A 203 15.05 -13.73 4.39
CA GLU A 203 16.35 -13.08 4.24
C GLU A 203 17.29 -13.62 5.32
N ARG A 204 18.35 -14.31 4.88
CA ARG A 204 19.46 -14.70 5.76
C ARG A 204 20.29 -13.45 6.02
N MET A 205 20.20 -12.89 7.23
CA MET A 205 21.12 -11.82 7.63
C MET A 205 22.52 -12.39 7.81
N GLY A 206 23.36 -12.27 6.78
CA GLY A 206 24.82 -12.34 6.94
C GLY A 206 25.26 -11.12 7.73
N GLY A 207 26.09 -11.30 8.75
CA GLY A 207 26.65 -10.18 9.50
C GLY A 207 27.48 -9.27 8.59
N ALA A 208 27.27 -7.96 8.78
CA ALA A 208 27.91 -6.81 8.14
C ALA A 208 27.36 -6.42 6.76
N GLU A 209 26.58 -5.34 6.73
CA GLU A 209 26.97 -4.06 6.10
C GLU A 209 26.52 -2.89 6.99
#